data_AF-A0A2X3EDF8-F1
#
_entry.id   AF-A0A2X3EDF8-F1
#
_cell.length_a   1.000
_cell.length_b   1.000
_cell.length_c   1.000
_cell.angle_alpha   90.00
_cell.angle_beta   90.00
_cell.angle_gamma   90.00
#
_symmetry.space_group_name_H-M   'P 1'
#
loop_
_entity.id
_entity.type
_entity.pdbx_description
1 polymer ?
#
loop_
_entity_poly.entity_id
_entity_poly.type
_entity_poly.pdbx_seq_one_letter_code
_entity_poly.pdbx_strand_id
1 'polypeptide(L)' 'MMIWFDECLKHGIEPVITLSHFEMPYHLVTEYGGWRNRKLIDFFVRFARVVFTRYHIK' A
#
# COMPACT_ATOMS: atom_id res chain seq x y z
N MET A 1 -2.90 -5.93 8.82
CA MET A 1 -3.32 -6.24 7.44
C MET A 1 -3.60 -7.72 7.23
N MET A 2 -2.65 -8.64 7.40
CA MET A 2 -2.88 -10.09 7.17
C MET A 2 -4.03 -10.68 8.01
N ILE A 3 -4.02 -10.45 9.33
CA ILE A 3 -5.07 -10.93 10.25
C ILE A 3 -6.44 -10.34 9.89
N TRP A 4 -6.47 -9.10 9.40
CA TRP A 4 -7.72 -8.43 9.02
C TRP A 4 -8.31 -9.03 7.74
N PHE A 5 -7.48 -9.34 6.72
CA PHE A 5 -7.94 -10.03 5.52
C PHE A 5 -8.50 -11.41 5.86
N ASP A 6 -7.79 -12.18 6.68
CA ASP A 6 -8.21 -13.52 7.09
C ASP A 6 -9.55 -13.48 7.84
N GLU A 7 -9.76 -12.48 8.70
CA GLU A 7 -11.02 -12.30 9.42
C GLU A 7 -12.16 -11.87 8.48
N CYS A 8 -11.93 -10.92 7.56
CA CYS A 8 -12.94 -10.51 6.58
C CYS A 8 -13.42 -11.71 5.74
N LEU A 9 -12.49 -12.49 5.20
CA LEU A 9 -12.79 -13.66 4.38
C LEU A 9 -13.53 -14.75 5.17
N LYS A 10 -13.19 -14.94 6.44
CA LYS A 10 -13.90 -15.87 7.34
C LYS A 10 -15.38 -15.51 7.52
N HIS A 11 -15.73 -14.23 7.45
CA HIS A 11 -17.12 -13.74 7.51
C HIS A 11 -17.76 -13.56 6.13
N GLY A 12 -17.10 -13.97 5.04
CA GLY A 12 -17.60 -13.82 3.68
C GLY A 12 -17.59 -12.36 3.18
N ILE A 13 -16.75 -11.49 3.76
CA ILE A 13 -16.60 -10.09 3.38
C ILE A 13 -15.41 -9.96 2.45
N GLU A 14 -15.64 -9.43 1.25
CA GLU A 14 -14.58 -9.16 0.26
C GLU A 14 -13.79 -7.90 0.66
N PRO A 15 -12.47 -8.00 0.94
CA PRO A 15 -11.67 -6.84 1.33
C PRO A 15 -11.24 -6.00 0.12
N VAL A 16 -11.72 -4.75 0.05
CA VAL A 16 -11.30 -3.78 -0.98
C VAL A 16 -10.23 -2.83 -0.43
N ILE A 17 -9.06 -2.81 -1.07
CA ILE A 17 -7.85 -2.16 -0.51
C ILE A 17 -7.47 -0.90 -1.28
N THR A 18 -7.32 0.20 -0.55
CA THR A 18 -6.69 1.43 -1.04
C THR A 18 -5.23 1.46 -0.60
N LEU A 19 -4.29 1.52 -1.54
CA LEU A 19 -2.85 1.50 -1.24
C LEU A 19 -2.29 2.83 -0.73
N SER A 20 -2.98 3.94 -0.99
CA SER A 20 -2.53 5.27 -0.60
C SER A 20 -3.73 6.15 -0.29
N HIS A 21 -3.97 6.42 0.99
CA HIS A 21 -5.06 7.26 1.46
C HIS A 21 -4.52 8.45 2.28
N PHE A 22 -3.81 9.36 1.60
CA PHE A 22 -3.20 10.57 2.15
C PHE A 22 -2.15 10.36 3.27
N GLU A 23 -1.66 9.14 3.43
CA GLU A 23 -0.72 8.71 4.47
C GLU A 23 0.74 8.64 3.98
N MET A 24 1.16 9.61 3.16
CA MET A 24 2.52 9.60 2.61
C MET A 24 3.57 9.62 3.74
N PRO A 25 4.58 8.73 3.70
CA PRO A 25 5.66 8.75 4.67
C PRO A 25 6.34 10.12 4.75
N TYR A 26 6.44 10.69 5.95
CA TYR A 26 6.98 12.03 6.18
C TYR A 26 8.37 12.23 5.56
N HIS A 27 9.22 11.20 5.63
CA HIS A 27 10.54 11.21 5.02
C HIS A 27 10.51 11.44 3.49
N LEU A 28 9.51 10.91 2.78
CA LEU A 28 9.35 11.15 1.34
C LEU A 28 8.93 12.59 1.03
N VAL A 29 8.23 13.24 1.97
CA VAL A 29 7.87 14.66 1.85
C VAL A 29 9.10 15.54 2.10
N THR A 30 9.85 15.29 3.18
CA THR A 30 10.98 16.14 3.57
C THR A 30 12.18 16.02 2.64
N GLU A 31 12.57 14.81 2.25
CA GLU A 31 13.77 14.58 1.43
C GLU A 31 13.51 14.72 -0.06
N TYR A 32 12.30 14.35 -0.51
CA TYR A 32 12.00 14.26 -1.94
C TYR A 32 10.93 15.26 -2.39
N GLY A 33 10.31 16.04 -1.50
CA GLY A 33 9.26 17.00 -1.87
C GLY A 33 7.93 16.33 -2.25
N GLY A 34 7.73 15.07 -1.84
CA GLY A 34 6.52 14.32 -2.13
C GLY A 34 6.32 14.06 -3.63
N TRP A 35 5.06 14.05 -4.08
CA TRP A 35 4.69 13.73 -5.47
C TRP A 35 5.26 14.69 -6.52
N ARG A 36 5.85 15.82 -6.11
CA ARG A 36 6.56 16.73 -7.02
C ARG A 36 7.83 16.08 -7.60
N ASN A 37 8.35 15.04 -6.96
CA ASN A 37 9.53 14.32 -7.42
C ASN A 37 9.16 12.98 -8.05
N ARG A 38 9.54 12.81 -9.32
CA ARG A 38 9.20 11.61 -10.09
C ARG A 38 9.77 10.31 -9.52
N LYS A 39 10.82 10.36 -8.69
CA LYS A 39 11.35 9.17 -8.00
C LYS A 39 10.31 8.48 -7.12
N LEU A 40 9.28 9.21 -6.66
CA LEU A 40 8.21 8.61 -5.88
C LEU A 40 7.37 7.61 -6.66
N ILE A 41 7.33 7.71 -8.00
CA ILE A 41 6.66 6.72 -8.83
C ILE A 41 7.34 5.35 -8.61
N ASP A 42 8.67 5.30 -8.67
CA ASP A 42 9.42 4.05 -8.47
C ASP A 42 9.27 3.51 -7.04
N PHE A 43 9.28 4.39 -6.04
CA PHE A 43 9.07 4.00 -4.64
C PHE A 43 7.67 3.42 -4.44
N PHE A 44 6.66 4.07 -5.01
CA PHE A 44 5.27 3.62 -4.91
C PHE A 44 5.05 2.30 -5.65
N VAL A 45 5.61 2.14 -6.86
CA VAL A 45 5.56 0.88 -7.61
C VAL A 45 6.25 -0.25 -6.84
N ARG A 46 7.41 0.02 -6.21
CA ARG A 46 8.08 -0.97 -5.37
C ARG A 46 7.21 -1.37 -4.17
N PHE A 47 6.59 -0.40 -3.51
CA PHE A 47 5.66 -0.64 -2.41
C PHE A 47 4.46 -1.50 -2.86
N ALA A 48 3.78 -1.09 -3.94
CA ALA A 48 2.63 -1.82 -4.49
C ALA A 48 3.01 -3.27 -4.86
N ARG A 49 4.18 -3.47 -5.48
CA ARG A 49 4.67 -4.82 -5.80
C ARG A 49 4.85 -5.69 -4.56
N VAL A 50 5.40 -5.16 -3.47
CA VAL A 50 5.55 -5.92 -2.21
C VAL A 50 4.18 -6.29 -1.64
N VAL A 51 3.23 -5.36 -1.64
CA VAL A 51 1.86 -5.61 -1.15
C VAL A 51 1.18 -6.69 -1.99
N PHE A 52 1.19 -6.57 -3.32
CA PHE A 52 0.62 -7.59 -4.21
C PHE A 52 1.30 -8.94 -4.05
N THR A 53 2.63 -9.01 -4.05
CA THR A 53 3.35 -10.29 -3.84
C THR A 53 2.99 -10.92 -2.50
N ARG A 54 2.81 -10.12 -1.44
CA ARG A 54 2.49 -10.66 -0.10
C ARG A 54 1.05 -11.16 0.01
N TYR A 55 0.11 -10.52 -0.67
CA TYR A 55 -1.33 -10.72 -0.44
C TYR A 55 -2.12 -11.29 -1.64
N HIS A 56 -1.49 -11.57 -2.79
CA HIS A 56 -2.17 -12.12 -3.98
C HIS A 56 -2.83 -13.49 -3.80
N ILE A 57 -2.52 -14.21 -2.72
CA ILE A 57 -3.09 -15.53 -2.39
C ILE A 57 -4.23 -15.44 -1.35
N LYS A 58 -4.66 -14.23 -1.02
CA LYS A 58 -5.76 -13.99 -0.09
C LYS A 58 -7.04 -13.72 -0.86
#